data_AF-A0A2V9N816-F1
#
_entry.id   AF-A0A2V9N816-F1
#
_cell.length_a   1.000
_cell.length_b   1.000
_cell.length_c   1.000
_cell.angle_alpha   90.00
_cell.angle_beta   90.00
_cell.angle_gamma   90.00
#
_symmetry.space_group_name_H-M   'P 1'
#
loop_
_entity.id
_entity.type
_entity.pdbx_description
1 polymer ?
#
loop_
_entity_poly.entity_id
_entity_poly.type
_entity_poly.pdbx_seq_one_letter_code
_entity_poly.pdbx_strand_id
1 'polypeptide(L)'
;MLATNSIRVGTAGWSYKDWEGIFYPPGMSRRKQHPLELLARCFDVVEINTSFYGHIKPEIAKLWARIVSDANPSFLFTAKLHRSFTHSPLAAIEPTSAVSIHPNDEDERLAREGLEALAVTGKFGALLIQFPVSFKNTALSTRG
;
A
#
# COMPACT_ATOMS: atom_id res chain seq x y z
N MET A 1 -18.50 11.06 24.25
CA MET A 1 -17.03 10.92 24.26
C MET A 1 -16.50 11.62 23.03
N LEU A 2 -15.59 12.59 23.19
CA LEU A 2 -14.91 13.19 22.05
C LEU A 2 -14.08 12.08 21.40
N ALA A 3 -14.25 11.87 20.09
CA ALA A 3 -13.38 10.99 19.33
C ALA A 3 -11.94 11.52 19.50
N THR A 4 -11.09 10.77 20.20
CA THR A 4 -9.68 11.09 20.27
C THR A 4 -9.14 10.92 18.85
N ASN A 5 -8.67 11.99 18.23
CA ASN A 5 -7.95 11.91 16.96
C ASN A 5 -6.68 11.08 17.20
N SER A 6 -6.77 9.78 16.92
CA SER A 6 -5.67 8.84 17.10
C SER A 6 -4.65 9.09 15.99
N ILE A 7 -3.50 9.65 16.37
CA ILE A 7 -2.35 9.78 15.48
C ILE A 7 -1.69 8.41 15.37
N ARG A 8 -1.56 7.89 14.15
CA ARG A 8 -0.87 6.63 13.85
C ARG A 8 0.43 6.92 13.13
N VAL A 9 1.52 6.29 13.58
CA VAL A 9 2.84 6.41 12.98
C VAL A 9 3.28 5.06 12.42
N GLY A 10 3.92 5.10 11.26
CA GLY A 10 4.24 3.92 10.47
C GLY A 10 5.23 4.20 9.35
N THR A 11 5.60 3.15 8.63
CA THR A 11 6.55 3.21 7.52
C THR A 11 5.87 3.07 6.16
N ALA A 12 6.52 3.58 5.11
CA ALA A 12 6.06 3.46 3.73
C ALA A 12 6.57 2.17 3.06
N GLY A 13 6.17 1.00 3.58
CA GLY A 13 6.68 -0.32 3.16
C GLY A 13 7.53 -1.01 4.22
N TRP A 14 7.94 -2.25 3.92
CA TRP A 14 8.61 -3.14 4.88
C TRP A 14 9.60 -4.15 4.27
N SER A 15 9.89 -4.06 2.98
CA SER A 15 10.77 -5.03 2.29
C SER A 15 12.07 -4.34 1.87
N TYR A 16 12.88 -3.97 2.86
CA TYR A 16 14.14 -3.26 2.66
C TYR A 16 15.31 -4.09 3.21
N LYS A 17 16.23 -4.51 2.34
CA LYS A 17 17.42 -5.28 2.74
C LYS A 17 18.32 -4.48 3.68
N ASP A 18 18.41 -3.16 3.46
CA ASP A 18 19.27 -2.26 4.25
C ASP A 18 18.80 -2.10 5.70
N TRP A 19 17.62 -2.62 6.04
CA TRP A 19 17.14 -2.65 7.42
C TRP A 19 17.67 -3.86 8.20
N GLU A 20 18.23 -4.87 7.54
CA GLU A 20 18.83 -6.03 8.21
C GLU A 20 20.08 -5.64 9.00
N GLY A 21 20.08 -5.96 10.29
CA GLY A 21 21.11 -5.55 11.24
C GLY A 21 20.95 -4.14 11.80
N ILE A 22 19.98 -3.34 11.32
CA ILE A 22 19.66 -2.00 11.85
C ILE A 22 18.33 -2.04 12.60
N PHE A 23 17.26 -2.38 11.88
CA PHE A 23 15.91 -2.51 12.44
C PHE A 23 15.50 -3.98 12.52
N TYR A 24 15.77 -4.76 11.47
CA TYR A 24 15.53 -6.20 11.48
C TYR A 24 16.68 -6.95 12.14
N PRO A 25 16.41 -7.95 13.00
CA PRO A 25 17.45 -8.79 13.57
C PRO A 25 18.33 -9.42 12.47
N PRO A 26 19.65 -9.57 12.70
CA PRO A 26 20.52 -10.25 11.75
C PRO A 26 20.02 -11.67 11.42
N GLY A 27 19.93 -12.00 10.13
CA GLY A 27 19.46 -13.30 9.67
C GLY A 27 17.96 -13.49 9.75
N MET A 28 17.15 -12.43 9.90
CA MET A 28 15.67 -12.53 9.97
C MET A 28 15.09 -13.25 8.75
N SER A 29 15.64 -13.00 7.56
CA SER A 29 15.28 -13.67 6.31
C SER A 29 15.44 -15.21 6.39
N ARG A 30 16.47 -15.69 7.10
CA ARG A 30 16.74 -17.13 7.28
C ARG A 30 15.81 -17.78 8.30
N ARG A 31 15.28 -17.01 9.25
CA ARG A 31 14.38 -17.48 10.31
C ARG A 31 12.93 -17.65 9.85
N LYS A 32 12.63 -17.37 8.58
CA LYS A 32 11.26 -17.40 8.00
C LYS A 32 10.26 -16.51 8.75
N GLN A 33 10.72 -15.49 9.45
CA GLN A 33 9.86 -14.51 10.11
C GLN A 33 9.41 -13.47 9.11
N HIS A 34 8.12 -13.13 9.11
CA HIS A 34 7.62 -12.09 8.23
C HIS A 34 7.94 -10.70 8.84
N PRO A 35 8.47 -9.73 8.08
CA PRO A 35 8.80 -8.40 8.60
C PRO A 35 7.64 -7.68 9.32
N LEU A 36 6.41 -7.95 8.89
CA LEU A 36 5.19 -7.41 9.52
C LEU A 36 5.01 -7.84 10.99
N GLU A 37 5.53 -9.00 11.39
CA GLU A 37 5.48 -9.44 12.79
C GLU A 37 6.23 -8.47 13.70
N LEU A 38 7.36 -7.94 13.23
CA LEU A 38 8.14 -6.96 13.97
C LEU A 38 7.51 -5.57 13.87
N LEU A 39 7.10 -5.15 12.66
CA LEU A 39 6.51 -3.84 12.46
C LEU A 39 5.24 -3.63 13.28
N ALA A 40 4.37 -4.64 13.37
CA ALA A 40 3.16 -4.55 14.17
C ALA A 40 3.41 -4.41 15.68
N ARG A 41 4.61 -4.77 16.16
CA ARG A 41 5.04 -4.55 17.56
C ARG A 41 5.62 -3.14 17.79
N CYS A 42 6.02 -2.46 16.72
CA CYS A 42 6.71 -1.16 16.80
C CYS A 42 5.85 0.01 16.33
N PHE A 43 4.88 -0.24 15.45
CA PHE A 43 4.07 0.78 14.77
C PHE A 43 2.59 0.40 14.78
N ASP A 44 1.74 1.39 14.50
CA ASP A 44 0.28 1.21 14.44
C ASP A 44 -0.26 1.09 13.01
N VAL A 45 0.56 1.44 12.03
CA VAL A 45 0.19 1.44 10.62
C VAL A 45 1.40 1.14 9.73
N VAL A 46 1.16 0.60 8.55
CA VAL A 46 2.16 0.55 7.47
C VAL A 46 1.49 0.73 6.11
N GLU A 47 2.18 1.40 5.20
CA GLU A 47 1.74 1.49 3.81
C GLU A 47 2.20 0.28 2.99
N ILE A 48 1.27 -0.35 2.29
CA ILE A 48 1.53 -1.32 1.24
C ILE A 48 1.98 -0.53 0.01
N ASN A 49 3.29 -0.38 -0.15
CA ASN A 49 3.88 0.29 -1.31
C ASN A 49 4.08 -0.67 -2.51
N THR A 50 4.12 -1.99 -2.26
CA THR A 50 4.24 -3.00 -3.32
C THR A 50 3.03 -3.02 -4.25
N SER A 51 1.86 -2.58 -3.77
CA SER A 51 0.63 -2.46 -4.57
C SER A 51 0.75 -1.43 -5.70
N PHE A 52 1.72 -0.51 -5.62
CA PHE A 52 2.02 0.42 -6.71
C PHE A 52 2.58 -0.30 -7.94
N TYR A 53 3.30 -1.42 -7.74
CA TYR A 53 4.00 -2.17 -8.80
C TYR A 53 3.29 -3.46 -9.23
N GLY A 54 2.38 -4.00 -8.40
CA GLY A 54 1.63 -5.20 -8.74
C GLY A 54 0.40 -5.38 -7.84
N HIS A 55 -0.58 -6.13 -8.34
CA HIS A 55 -1.85 -6.33 -7.65
C HIS A 55 -1.68 -7.14 -6.36
N ILE A 56 -2.39 -6.74 -5.30
CA ILE A 56 -2.43 -7.48 -4.05
C ILE A 56 -3.31 -8.71 -4.28
N LYS A 57 -2.76 -9.91 -4.08
CA LYS A 57 -3.58 -11.12 -4.13
C LYS A 57 -4.42 -11.26 -2.87
N PRO A 58 -5.71 -11.63 -2.95
CA PRO A 58 -6.60 -11.75 -1.79
C PRO A 58 -6.05 -12.65 -0.66
N GLU A 59 -5.41 -13.76 -1.00
CA GLU A 59 -4.81 -14.67 -0.02
C GLU A 59 -3.65 -14.04 0.74
N ILE A 60 -2.86 -13.19 0.05
CA ILE A 60 -1.74 -12.46 0.65
C ILE A 60 -2.25 -11.34 1.55
N ALA A 61 -3.29 -10.61 1.14
CA ALA A 61 -3.96 -9.61 1.99
C ALA A 61 -4.44 -10.20 3.31
N LYS A 62 -5.13 -11.36 3.25
CA LYS A 62 -5.61 -12.08 4.43
C LYS A 62 -4.47 -12.57 5.32
N LEU A 63 -3.38 -13.07 4.71
CA LEU A 63 -2.19 -13.49 5.45
C LEU A 63 -1.57 -12.32 6.22
N TRP A 64 -1.36 -11.17 5.56
CA TRP A 64 -0.82 -9.98 6.21
C TRP A 64 -1.71 -9.49 7.35
N ALA A 65 -3.02 -9.44 7.13
CA ALA A 65 -3.99 -9.07 8.15
C ALA A 65 -3.92 -9.99 9.38
N ARG A 66 -3.76 -11.30 9.18
CA ARG A 66 -3.58 -12.27 10.27
C ARG A 66 -2.29 -12.01 11.04
N ILE A 67 -1.16 -11.91 10.33
CA ILE A 67 0.16 -11.69 10.94
C ILE A 67 0.18 -10.46 11.85
N VAL A 68 -0.37 -9.33 11.38
CA VAL A 68 -0.36 -8.11 12.19
C VAL A 68 -1.36 -8.18 13.33
N SER A 69 -2.47 -8.90 13.18
CA SER A 69 -3.48 -9.04 14.24
C SER A 69 -2.95 -9.82 15.44
N ASP A 70 -2.11 -10.82 15.21
CA ASP A 70 -1.48 -11.61 16.26
C ASP A 70 -0.57 -10.75 17.16
N ALA A 71 0.01 -9.67 16.62
CA ALA A 71 0.90 -8.76 17.34
C ALA A 71 0.19 -7.49 17.85
N ASN A 72 -0.66 -6.87 17.04
CA ASN A 72 -1.39 -5.64 17.34
C ASN A 72 -2.80 -5.68 16.70
N PRO A 73 -3.85 -5.96 17.50
CA PRO A 73 -5.23 -6.01 17.02
C PRO A 73 -5.73 -4.68 16.43
N SER A 74 -5.12 -3.55 16.78
CA SER A 74 -5.50 -2.23 16.26
C SER A 74 -4.65 -1.79 15.06
N PHE A 75 -3.70 -2.61 14.59
CA PHE A 75 -2.83 -2.28 13.46
C PHE A 75 -3.63 -2.10 12.18
N LEU A 76 -3.25 -1.11 11.36
CA LEU A 76 -3.89 -0.84 10.07
C LEU A 76 -2.88 -0.87 8.92
N PHE A 77 -3.39 -1.09 7.72
CA PHE A 77 -2.67 -0.91 6.47
C PHE A 77 -3.24 0.30 5.74
N THR A 78 -2.37 1.10 5.14
CA THR A 78 -2.73 1.92 3.97
C THR A 78 -2.18 1.25 2.72
N ALA A 79 -2.69 1.58 1.53
CA ALA A 79 -2.15 1.00 0.29
C ALA A 79 -2.00 2.08 -0.77
N LYS A 80 -0.97 2.00 -1.60
CA LYS A 80 -0.88 2.83 -2.81
C LYS A 80 -1.74 2.27 -3.91
N LEU A 81 -2.51 3.12 -4.57
CA LEU A 81 -3.21 2.74 -5.78
C LEU A 81 -2.19 2.32 -6.85
N HIS A 82 -2.52 1.26 -7.59
CA HIS A 82 -1.64 0.74 -8.62
C HIS A 82 -1.32 1.81 -9.66
N ARG A 83 -0.07 1.85 -10.12
CA ARG A 83 0.45 2.94 -10.98
C ARG A 83 -0.33 3.12 -12.28
N SER A 84 -0.97 2.06 -12.81
CA SER A 84 -1.80 2.15 -14.02
C SER A 84 -2.91 3.19 -13.88
N PHE A 85 -3.47 3.37 -12.68
CA PHE A 85 -4.56 4.31 -12.45
C PHE A 85 -4.10 5.77 -12.32
N THR A 86 -2.85 6.01 -11.91
CA THR A 86 -2.34 7.38 -11.65
C THR A 86 -1.35 7.89 -12.70
N HIS A 87 -0.77 6.98 -13.50
CA HIS A 87 0.18 7.31 -14.56
C HIS A 87 -0.42 7.09 -15.96
N SER A 88 -1.75 7.02 -16.05
CA SER A 88 -2.47 7.02 -17.34
C SER A 88 -2.36 8.41 -18.01
N PRO A 89 -2.03 8.49 -19.32
CA PRO A 89 -1.65 9.72 -20.03
C PRO A 89 -2.82 10.68 -20.34
N LEU A 90 -3.92 10.67 -19.58
CA LEU A 90 -5.00 11.64 -19.83
C LEU A 90 -4.65 13.08 -19.45
N ALA A 91 -3.50 13.32 -18.79
CA ALA A 91 -3.08 14.68 -18.39
C ALA A 91 -1.60 15.04 -18.67
N ALA A 92 -0.83 14.17 -19.32
CA ALA A 92 0.59 14.44 -19.58
C ALA A 92 0.87 14.49 -21.09
N ILE A 93 0.91 15.71 -21.63
CA ILE A 93 1.69 16.00 -22.83
C ILE A 93 3.16 15.71 -22.44
N GLU A 94 3.73 14.69 -23.09
CA GLU A 94 5.04 14.05 -22.89
C GLU A 94 6.27 14.99 -22.73
N PRO A 95 7.48 14.53 -22.28
CA PRO A 95 8.02 13.17 -22.31
C PRO A 95 8.79 12.69 -21.07
N THR A 96 8.45 11.50 -20.57
CA THR A 96 9.41 10.58 -19.90
C THR A 96 8.80 9.19 -19.94
N SER A 97 9.19 8.38 -20.93
CA SER A 97 9.41 6.92 -20.94
C SER A 97 8.54 5.97 -20.08
N ALA A 98 7.38 6.38 -19.59
CA ALA A 98 6.37 5.50 -19.02
C ALA A 98 5.50 5.00 -20.18
N VAL A 99 5.74 3.75 -20.57
CA VAL A 99 4.83 2.95 -21.41
C VAL A 99 3.39 3.28 -21.00
N SER A 100 2.55 3.60 -21.98
CA SER A 100 1.13 3.90 -21.83
C SER A 100 0.38 2.73 -21.21
N ILE A 101 0.42 2.58 -19.88
CA ILE A 101 -0.34 1.57 -19.16
C ILE A 101 -1.71 2.18 -18.91
N HIS A 102 -2.65 1.93 -19.83
CA HIS A 102 -4.06 2.12 -19.54
C HIS A 102 -4.53 0.96 -18.66
N PRO A 103 -5.11 1.22 -17.47
CA PRO A 103 -5.75 0.18 -16.70
C PRO A 103 -6.91 -0.37 -17.53
N ASN A 104 -6.99 -1.69 -17.67
CA ASN A 104 -8.14 -2.36 -18.26
C ASN A 104 -9.09 -2.86 -17.15
N ASP A 105 -10.24 -3.40 -17.53
CA ASP A 105 -11.24 -3.93 -16.57
C ASP A 105 -10.64 -5.00 -15.64
N GLU A 106 -9.64 -5.74 -16.12
CA GLU A 106 -8.94 -6.75 -15.33
C GLU A 106 -8.03 -6.13 -14.26
N ASP A 107 -7.32 -5.03 -14.56
CA ASP A 107 -6.56 -4.28 -13.57
C ASP A 107 -7.46 -3.69 -12.49
N GLU A 108 -8.65 -3.18 -12.87
CA GLU A 108 -9.63 -2.69 -11.90
C GLU A 108 -10.13 -3.82 -11.00
N ARG A 109 -10.50 -4.96 -11.60
CA ARG A 109 -10.97 -6.13 -10.87
C ARG A 109 -9.91 -6.63 -9.88
N LEU A 110 -8.67 -6.81 -10.32
CA LEU A 110 -7.58 -7.31 -9.47
C LEU A 110 -7.22 -6.34 -8.34
N ALA A 111 -7.18 -5.03 -8.63
CA ALA A 111 -6.95 -4.01 -7.59
C ALA A 111 -8.08 -4.02 -6.55
N ARG A 112 -9.34 -4.07 -7.01
CA ARG A 112 -10.52 -4.14 -6.16
C ARG A 112 -10.50 -5.38 -5.27
N GLU A 113 -10.28 -6.56 -5.84
CA GLU A 113 -10.26 -7.83 -5.10
C GLU A 113 -9.21 -7.84 -4.00
N GLY A 114 -8.00 -7.35 -4.29
CA GLY A 114 -6.93 -7.26 -3.31
C GLY A 114 -7.24 -6.30 -2.15
N LEU A 115 -7.73 -5.10 -2.49
CA LEU A 115 -8.10 -4.08 -1.50
C LEU A 115 -9.32 -4.51 -0.67
N GLU A 116 -10.33 -5.12 -1.30
CA GLU A 116 -11.51 -5.62 -0.63
C GLU A 116 -11.16 -6.76 0.32
N ALA A 117 -10.31 -7.69 -0.10
CA ALA A 117 -9.82 -8.76 0.77
C ALA A 117 -9.11 -8.24 2.03
N LEU A 118 -8.46 -7.08 1.95
CA LEU A 118 -7.89 -6.39 3.11
C LEU A 118 -8.97 -5.63 3.90
N ALA A 119 -9.91 -4.97 3.24
CA ALA A 119 -10.98 -4.21 3.87
C ALA A 119 -11.88 -5.08 4.74
N VAL A 120 -12.30 -6.26 4.25
CA VAL A 120 -13.16 -7.20 5.00
C VAL A 120 -12.49 -7.75 6.26
N THR A 121 -11.17 -7.64 6.39
CA THR A 121 -10.45 -8.02 7.62
C THR A 121 -10.54 -6.95 8.71
N GLY A 122 -11.06 -5.75 8.40
CA GLY A 122 -11.06 -4.59 9.29
C GLY A 122 -9.70 -3.91 9.42
N LYS A 123 -8.71 -4.28 8.59
CA LYS A 123 -7.34 -3.75 8.66
C LYS A 123 -7.02 -2.70 7.61
N PHE A 124 -7.94 -2.37 6.72
CA PHE A 124 -7.70 -1.35 5.71
C PHE A 124 -8.10 0.04 6.20
N GLY A 125 -7.12 0.93 6.36
CA GLY A 125 -7.32 2.28 6.87
C GLY A 125 -7.54 3.33 5.78
N ALA A 126 -6.74 3.31 4.71
CA ALA A 126 -6.84 4.29 3.62
C ALA A 126 -6.19 3.82 2.31
N LEU A 127 -6.71 4.35 1.19
CA LEU A 127 -6.10 4.24 -0.13
C LEU A 127 -5.37 5.54 -0.46
N LEU A 128 -4.07 5.47 -0.75
CA LEU A 128 -3.29 6.60 -1.25
C LEU A 128 -3.33 6.64 -2.78
N ILE A 129 -3.81 7.77 -3.31
CA ILE A 129 -3.75 8.09 -4.74
C ILE A 129 -2.67 9.15 -4.93
N GLN A 130 -1.47 8.71 -5.33
CA GLN A 130 -0.32 9.58 -5.53
C GLN A 130 -0.15 9.92 -7.01
N PHE A 131 -0.15 11.22 -7.33
CA PHE A 131 0.11 11.73 -8.68
C PHE A 131 1.58 12.21 -8.83
N PRO A 132 2.15 12.14 -10.04
CA PRO A 132 3.46 12.72 -10.31
C PRO A 132 3.44 14.26 -10.26
N VAL A 133 4.61 14.87 -10.10
CA VAL A 133 4.78 16.34 -10.09
C VAL A 133 4.28 17.00 -11.38
N SER A 134 4.27 16.27 -12.49
CA SER A 134 3.75 16.73 -13.78
C SER A 134 2.23 16.83 -13.84
N PHE A 135 1.49 16.30 -12.87
CA PHE A 135 0.03 16.39 -12.83
C PHE A 135 -0.41 17.80 -12.50
N LYS A 136 -1.00 18.49 -13.49
CA LYS A 136 -1.47 19.87 -13.37
C LYS A 136 -2.99 19.90 -13.20
N ASN A 137 -3.45 20.83 -12.35
CA ASN A 137 -4.86 21.16 -12.24
C ASN A 137 -5.35 21.76 -13.57
N THR A 138 -6.05 20.96 -14.36
CA THR A 138 -6.68 21.34 -15.63
C THR A 138 -8.18 21.06 -15.56
N ALA A 139 -8.98 21.70 -16.42
CA ALA A 139 -10.43 21.49 -16.46
C ALA A 139 -10.85 20.01 -16.71
N LEU A 140 -9.93 19.19 -17.26
CA LEU A 140 -10.11 17.76 -17.48
C LEU A 140 -9.83 16.92 -16.20
N SER A 141 -8.98 17.39 -15.29
CA SER A 141 -8.69 16.70 -14.02
C SER A 141 -9.74 16.95 -12.91
N THR A 142 -10.68 17.87 -13.13
CA THR A 142 -11.70 18.30 -12.13
C THR A 142 -13.11 17.78 -12.41
N ARG A 143 -13.34 17.05 -13.50
CA ARG A 143 -14.65 16.42 -13.77
C ARG A 143 -14.64 15.01 -13.19
N GLY A 144 -14.98 14.91 -11.90
CA GLY A 144 -15.34 13.66 -11.23
C GLY A 144 -16.84 13.41 -11.31
#